data_AF-A0A949XBK0-F1
#
_entry.id   AF-A0A949XBK0-F1
#
_cell.length_a   1.000
_cell.length_b   1.000
_cell.length_c   1.000
_cell.angle_alpha   90.00
_cell.angle_beta   90.00
_cell.angle_gamma   90.00
#
_symmetry.space_group_name_H-M   'P 1'
#
loop_
_entity.id
_entity.type
_entity.pdbx_description
1 polymer ?
#
loop_
_entity_poly.entity_id
_entity_poly.type
_entity_poly.pdbx_seq_one_letter_code
_entity_poly.pdbx_strand_id
1 'polypeptide(L)'
;MTIQKRAFVPLTCFLLSRLGKKTGIYYIDSTALPVCDNHRIYRHKTFAGLAARGKTSRGWFFGFKLHLVFNHLNQIVACKLTPGHVHDT
;
A
#
# COMPACT_ATOMS: atom_id res chain seq x y z
N MET A 1 -5.43 2.86 19.32
CA MET A 1 -4.08 2.84 18.73
C MET A 1 -4.03 3.77 17.55
N THR A 2 -3.37 4.91 17.75
CA THR A 2 -3.40 6.10 16.89
C THR A 2 -2.07 6.19 16.14
N ILE A 3 -1.79 5.27 15.22
CA ILE A 3 -0.54 5.32 14.44
C ILE A 3 -0.85 5.07 12.98
N GLN A 4 -1.25 6.10 12.23
CA GLN A 4 -1.34 5.92 10.77
C GLN A 4 -0.93 7.11 9.92
N LYS A 5 -1.33 8.35 10.22
CA LYS A 5 -0.84 9.51 9.42
C LYS A 5 0.68 9.68 9.55
N ARG A 6 1.20 9.63 10.78
CA ARG A 6 2.61 9.90 11.05
C ARG A 6 3.55 8.82 10.51
N ALA A 7 3.10 7.58 10.38
CA ALA A 7 3.91 6.48 9.85
C ALA A 7 3.94 6.46 8.31
N PHE A 8 2.94 7.07 7.67
CA PHE A 8 2.78 7.02 6.22
C PHE A 8 3.90 7.78 5.50
N VAL A 9 4.20 9.01 5.92
CA VAL A 9 5.30 9.81 5.32
C VAL A 9 6.66 9.11 5.49
N PRO A 10 7.07 8.67 6.70
CA PRO A 10 8.28 7.87 6.88
C PRO A 10 8.30 6.60 6.04
N LEU A 11 7.18 5.88 5.91
CA LEU A 11 7.09 4.67 5.08
C LEU A 11 7.32 5.01 3.60
N THR A 12 6.69 6.06 3.08
CA THR A 12 6.90 6.49 1.69
C THR A 12 8.34 6.94 1.47
N CYS A 13 8.90 7.74 2.37
CA CYS A 13 10.30 8.17 2.31
C CYS A 13 11.26 6.98 2.36
N PHE A 14 10.99 5.98 3.20
CA PHE A 14 11.79 4.76 3.29
C PHE A 14 11.71 3.95 1.99
N LEU A 15 10.52 3.75 1.42
CA LEU A 15 10.38 3.00 0.16
C LEU A 15 11.10 3.71 -1.00
N LEU A 16 11.01 5.05 -1.07
CA LEU A 16 11.68 5.85 -2.08
C LEU A 16 13.21 5.91 -1.89
N SER A 17 13.71 5.90 -0.66
CA SER A 17 15.16 5.89 -0.40
C SER A 17 15.82 4.53 -0.69
N ARG A 18 15.02 3.46 -0.80
CA ARG A 18 15.47 2.09 -1.06
C ARG A 18 15.31 1.69 -2.53
N LEU A 19 15.11 2.64 -3.43
CA LEU A 19 15.05 2.37 -4.86
C LEU A 19 16.41 1.87 -5.38
N GLY A 20 16.38 0.76 -6.10
CA GLY A 20 17.53 0.13 -6.71
C GLY A 20 17.60 0.33 -8.23
N LYS A 21 18.40 -0.52 -8.89
CA LYS A 21 18.68 -0.38 -10.31
C LYS A 21 17.59 -1.02 -11.17
N LYS A 22 17.35 -0.42 -12.32
CA LYS A 22 16.56 -0.99 -13.41
C LYS A 22 17.41 -2.04 -14.14
N THR A 23 17.02 -3.32 -14.09
CA THR A 23 17.83 -4.44 -14.63
C THR A 23 17.14 -5.22 -15.74
N GLY A 24 15.95 -4.79 -16.19
CA GLY A 24 15.23 -5.38 -17.33
C GLY A 24 14.30 -6.56 -16.98
N ILE A 25 14.52 -7.25 -15.87
CA ILE A 25 13.62 -8.30 -15.35
C ILE A 25 12.93 -7.78 -14.10
N TYR A 26 11.60 -7.78 -14.10
CA TYR A 26 10.78 -7.22 -13.03
C TYR A 26 9.66 -8.16 -12.57
N TYR A 27 9.36 -8.10 -11.28
CA TYR A 27 8.24 -8.76 -10.63
C TYR A 27 7.33 -7.70 -10.02
N ILE A 28 6.03 -7.87 -10.17
CA ILE A 28 5.02 -6.93 -9.66
C ILE A 28 4.13 -7.67 -8.67
N ASP A 29 3.96 -7.10 -7.49
CA ASP A 29 3.02 -7.60 -6.50
C ASP A 29 2.31 -6.44 -5.79
N SER A 30 1.05 -6.67 -5.41
CA SER A 30 0.25 -5.71 -4.68
C SER A 30 -0.10 -6.27 -3.30
N THR A 31 0.22 -5.51 -2.25
CA THR A 31 -0.06 -5.89 -0.86
C THR A 31 -1.09 -4.94 -0.25
N ALA A 32 -2.09 -5.51 0.42
CA ALA A 32 -3.08 -4.74 1.17
C ALA A 32 -2.46 -4.15 2.45
N LEU A 33 -2.67 -2.84 2.64
CA LEU A 33 -2.30 -2.08 3.84
C LEU A 33 -3.58 -1.66 4.57
N PRO A 34 -4.09 -2.50 5.49
CA PRO A 34 -5.28 -2.18 6.27
C PRO A 34 -5.01 -1.02 7.22
N VAL A 35 -5.86 0.00 7.14
CA VAL A 35 -5.78 1.20 7.99
C VAL A 35 -6.86 1.20 9.07
N CYS A 36 -7.91 0.40 8.92
CA CYS A 36 -8.91 0.26 9.97
C CYS A 36 -9.46 -1.15 9.98
N ASP A 37 -9.91 -1.57 11.15
CA ASP A 37 -10.77 -2.73 11.26
C ASP A 37 -12.09 -2.47 10.52
N ASN A 38 -12.62 -3.51 9.85
CA ASN A 38 -13.81 -3.38 9.01
C ASN A 38 -15.06 -2.94 9.81
N HIS A 39 -15.16 -3.29 11.10
CA HIS A 39 -16.28 -2.89 11.95
C HIS A 39 -16.24 -1.41 12.35
N ARG A 40 -15.10 -0.73 12.15
CA ARG A 40 -14.88 0.66 12.59
C ARG A 40 -14.76 1.65 11.43
N ILE A 41 -14.96 1.21 10.18
CA ILE A 41 -14.81 2.05 8.97
C ILE A 41 -15.63 3.34 9.07
N TYR A 42 -16.90 3.26 9.48
CA TYR A 42 -17.79 4.43 9.56
C TYR A 42 -17.34 5.50 10.56
N ARG A 43 -16.48 5.14 11.52
CA ARG A 43 -15.90 6.06 12.51
C ARG A 43 -14.48 6.51 12.12
N HIS A 44 -13.93 6.01 11.01
CA HIS A 44 -12.57 6.31 10.59
C HIS A 44 -12.48 7.69 9.94
N LYS A 45 -11.81 8.62 10.61
CA LYS A 45 -11.60 10.00 10.13
C LYS A 45 -10.20 10.27 9.59
N THR A 46 -9.24 9.40 9.89
CA THR A 46 -7.81 9.63 9.63
C THR A 46 -7.50 9.69 8.13
N PHE A 47 -8.02 8.76 7.34
CA PHE A 47 -7.88 8.74 5.88
C PHE A 47 -9.24 8.87 5.18
N ALA A 48 -10.15 9.67 5.74
CA ALA A 48 -11.42 9.95 5.10
C ALA A 48 -11.21 10.51 3.68
N GLY A 49 -11.88 9.92 2.69
CA GLY A 49 -11.72 10.27 1.27
C GLY A 49 -10.45 9.75 0.58
N LEU A 50 -9.50 9.17 1.32
CA LEU A 50 -8.23 8.64 0.78
C LEU A 50 -8.17 7.11 0.81
N ALA A 51 -8.56 6.50 1.92
CA ALA A 51 -8.63 5.05 2.06
C ALA A 51 -9.98 4.53 1.55
N ALA A 52 -9.98 3.30 1.03
CA ALA A 52 -11.19 2.66 0.53
C ALA A 52 -11.21 1.18 0.88
N ARG A 53 -12.40 0.58 0.77
CA ARG A 53 -12.57 -0.85 1.01
C ARG A 53 -12.08 -1.64 -0.21
N GLY A 54 -11.25 -2.63 0.03
CA GLY A 54 -10.74 -3.55 -0.99
C GLY A 54 -10.95 -5.01 -0.57
N LYS A 55 -10.82 -5.92 -1.54
CA LYS A 55 -10.88 -7.38 -1.30
C LYS A 55 -9.58 -8.03 -1.74
N THR A 56 -9.04 -8.89 -0.90
CA THR A 56 -7.93 -9.80 -1.23
C THR A 56 -8.41 -11.25 -1.11
N SER A 57 -7.57 -12.22 -1.45
CA SER A 57 -7.83 -13.64 -1.18
C SER A 57 -8.06 -13.92 0.31
N ARG A 58 -7.47 -13.12 1.20
CA ARG A 58 -7.64 -13.21 2.66
C ARG A 58 -8.92 -12.54 3.18
N GLY A 59 -9.68 -11.87 2.31
CA GLY A 59 -10.93 -11.21 2.66
C GLY A 59 -10.93 -9.70 2.46
N TRP A 60 -11.94 -9.05 3.04
CA TRP A 60 -12.14 -7.60 2.95
C TRP A 60 -11.19 -6.84 3.87
N PHE A 61 -10.71 -5.68 3.42
CA PHE A 61 -9.96 -4.73 4.24
C PHE A 61 -10.39 -3.29 3.91
N PHE A 62 -10.14 -2.36 4.84
CA PHE A 62 -10.27 -0.93 4.58
C PHE A 62 -8.90 -0.29 4.69
N GLY A 63 -8.43 0.36 3.61
CA GLY A 63 -7.10 0.93 3.56
C GLY A 63 -6.61 1.22 2.16
N PHE A 64 -5.33 0.94 1.95
CA PHE A 64 -4.61 1.17 0.70
C PHE A 64 -4.09 -0.15 0.12
N LYS A 65 -3.79 -0.16 -1.18
CA LYS A 65 -2.93 -1.17 -1.81
C LYS A 65 -1.57 -0.54 -2.08
N LEU A 66 -0.52 -1.26 -1.72
CA LEU A 66 0.86 -0.94 -2.06
C LEU A 66 1.28 -1.85 -3.22
N HIS A 67 1.44 -1.24 -4.39
CA HIS A 67 1.96 -1.89 -5.59
C HIS A 67 3.46 -1.72 -5.61
N LEU A 68 4.20 -2.82 -5.67
CA LEU A 68 5.66 -2.84 -5.68
C LEU A 68 6.14 -3.50 -6.96
N VAL A 69 7.19 -2.91 -7.53
CA VAL A 69 7.95 -3.50 -8.63
C VAL A 69 9.33 -3.81 -8.09
N PHE A 70 9.75 -5.06 -8.17
CA PHE A 70 11.08 -5.51 -7.75
C PHE A 70 11.86 -6.03 -8.95
N ASN A 71 13.18 -5.91 -8.90
CA ASN A 71 14.05 -6.61 -9.84
C ASN A 71 14.44 -8.01 -9.32
N HIS A 72 15.09 -8.80 -10.17
CA HIS A 72 15.62 -10.13 -9.81
C HIS A 72 16.69 -10.15 -8.70
N LEU A 73 17.18 -8.97 -8.27
CA LEU A 73 18.10 -8.81 -7.14
C LEU A 73 17.37 -8.36 -5.87
N ASN A 74 16.04 -8.48 -5.83
CA ASN A 74 15.17 -8.09 -4.71
C ASN A 74 15.24 -6.61 -4.34
N GLN A 75 15.59 -5.73 -5.29
CA GLN A 75 15.58 -4.29 -5.08
C GLN A 75 14.26 -3.70 -5.57
N ILE A 76 13.72 -2.73 -4.83
CA ILE A 76 12.53 -1.98 -5.23
C ILE A 76 12.90 -1.09 -6.41
N VAL A 77 12.17 -1.16 -7.50
CA VAL A 77 12.40 -0.34 -8.71
C VAL A 77 11.33 0.74 -8.83
N ALA A 78 10.12 0.45 -8.38
CA ALA A 78 9.02 1.40 -8.30
C ALA A 78 8.04 0.98 -7.20
N CYS A 79 7.34 1.96 -6.65
CA CYS A 79 6.22 1.73 -5.74
C CYS A 79 5.09 2.71 -6.05
N LYS A 80 3.85 2.25 -5.93
CA LYS A 80 2.66 3.08 -6.04
C LYS A 80 1.69 2.73 -4.92
N LEU A 81 1.10 3.73 -4.30
CA LEU A 81 0.06 3.52 -3.33
C LEU A 81 -1.28 3.98 -3.89
N THR A 82 -2.30 3.13 -3.77
CA THR A 82 -3.67 3.44 -4.23
C THR A 82 -4.68 3.14 -3.13
N PRO A 83 -5.89 3.72 -3.18
CA PRO A 83 -6.99 3.28 -2.34
C PRO A 83 -7.29 1.77 -2.54
N GLY A 84 -7.81 1.12 -1.50
CA GLY A 84 -8.03 -0.34 -1.49
C GLY A 84 -8.93 -0.90 -2.60
N HIS A 85 -9.81 -0.07 -3.18
CA HIS A 85 -10.76 -0.46 -4.23
C HIS A 85 -10.18 -0.37 -5.65
N VAL A 86 -8.98 0.19 -5.83
CA VAL A 86 -8.37 0.30 -7.15
C VAL A 86 -7.94 -1.09 -7.61
N HIS A 87 -8.44 -1.50 -8.77
CA HIS A 87 -8.05 -2.75 -9.41
C HIS A 87 -6.69 -2.60 -10.10
N ASP A 88 -5.94 -3.70 -10.15
CA ASP A 88 -4.57 -3.77 -10.66
C ASP A 88 -4.60 -3.91 -12.20
N THR A 89 -5.36 -3.05 -12.88
CA THR A 89 -5.52 -3.02 -14.35
C THR A 89 -4.64 -1.93 -14.96
#